data_AF-A0A377LQ90-F1
#
_entry.id   AF-A0A377LQ90-F1
#
_cell.length_a   1.000
_cell.length_b   1.000
_cell.length_c   1.000
_cell.angle_alpha   90.00
_cell.angle_beta   90.00
_cell.angle_gamma   90.00
#
_symmetry.space_group_name_H-M   'P 1'
#
loop_
_entity.id
_entity.type
_entity.pdbx_description
1 polymer ?
#
loop_
_entity_poly.entity_id
_entity_poly.type
_entity_poly.pdbx_seq_one_letter_code
_entity_poly.pdbx_strand_id
1 'polypeptide(L)' 'MSLCKNAELACEVTLQPLRRFPLDAAILFSDILTIPDAMGLGLYFETGEGPRFTSTIKSKADVDKLPVPILSRSWAM' A
#
# COMPACT_ATOMS: atom_id res chain seq x y z
N MET A 1 -6.99 -0.95 5.74
CA MET A 1 -6.45 -1.04 4.36
C MET A 1 -7.51 -1.43 3.31
N SER A 2 -8.82 -1.33 3.56
CA SER A 2 -9.82 -1.76 2.57
C SER A 2 -9.82 -0.89 1.30
N LEU A 3 -9.55 0.41 1.43
CA LEU A 3 -9.61 1.35 0.32
C LEU A 3 -8.48 1.12 -0.71
N CYS A 4 -7.22 1.04 -0.27
CA CYS A 4 -6.08 0.81 -1.18
C CYS A 4 -6.04 -0.62 -1.78
N LYS A 5 -6.78 -1.58 -1.19
CA LYS A 5 -6.85 -2.96 -1.67
C LYS A 5 -8.03 -3.21 -2.63
N ASN A 6 -8.85 -2.19 -2.91
CA ASN A 6 -9.95 -2.26 -3.88
C ASN A 6 -9.62 -1.36 -5.08
N ALA A 7 -9.43 -1.95 -6.26
CA ALA A 7 -8.97 -1.24 -7.44
C ALA A 7 -9.98 -0.20 -7.94
N GLU A 8 -11.27 -0.53 -7.91
CA GLU A 8 -12.36 0.34 -8.35
C GLU A 8 -12.47 1.58 -7.45
N LEU A 9 -12.41 1.39 -6.14
CA LEU A 9 -12.45 2.48 -5.17
C LEU A 9 -11.18 3.34 -5.23
N ALA A 10 -10.00 2.73 -5.36
CA ALA A 10 -8.74 3.45 -5.51
C ALA A 10 -8.74 4.31 -6.79
N CYS A 11 -9.27 3.80 -7.90
CA CYS A 11 -9.46 4.55 -9.13
C CYS A 11 -10.43 5.72 -8.93
N GLU A 12 -11.60 5.46 -8.35
CA GLU A 12 -12.62 6.47 -8.10
C GLU A 12 -12.08 7.65 -7.27
N VAL A 13 -11.41 7.39 -6.15
CA VAL A 13 -10.83 8.46 -5.31
C VAL A 13 -9.67 9.18 -6.00
N THR A 14 -8.88 8.48 -6.82
CA THR A 14 -7.80 9.10 -7.61
C THR A 14 -8.34 10.13 -8.61
N LEU A 15 -9.52 9.89 -9.19
CA LEU A 15 -10.11 10.76 -10.22
C LEU A 15 -10.98 11.89 -9.66
N GLN A 16 -11.38 11.83 -8.39
CA GLN A 16 -12.20 12.88 -7.76
C GLN A 16 -11.57 14.29 -7.83
N PRO A 17 -10.27 14.49 -7.56
CA PRO A 17 -9.64 15.82 -7.66
C PRO A 17 -9.64 16.38 -9.08
N LEU A 18 -9.44 15.54 -10.10
CA LEU A 18 -9.42 15.95 -11.51
C LEU A 18 -10.78 16.42 -12.02
N ARG A 19 -11.88 15.91 -11.45
CA ARG A 19 -13.24 16.39 -11.76
C ARG A 19 -13.55 17.75 -11.14
N ARG A 20 -12.79 18.15 -10.11
CA ARG A 20 -13.02 19.38 -9.34
C ARG A 20 -12.07 20.51 -9.70
N PHE A 21 -10.85 20.20 -10.08
CA PHE A 21 -9.78 21.17 -10.31
C PHE A 21 -9.04 20.86 -11.62
N PRO A 22 -8.57 21.88 -12.36
CA PRO A 22 -7.79 21.70 -13.57
C PRO A 22 -6.32 21.35 -13.23
N LEU A 23 -6.09 20.14 -12.71
CA LEU A 23 -4.75 19.63 -12.39
C LEU A 23 -4.11 18.96 -13.63
N ASP A 24 -2.79 19.01 -13.71
CA ASP A 24 -2.02 18.48 -14.85
C ASP A 24 -1.71 16.99 -14.77
N ALA A 25 -1.97 16.34 -13.62
CA ALA A 25 -1.65 14.95 -13.40
C ALA A 25 -2.51 14.32 -12.29
N ALA A 26 -2.64 12.99 -12.35
CA ALA A 26 -3.12 12.16 -11.25
C ALA A 26 -1.93 11.53 -10.50
N ILE A 27 -2.13 11.28 -9.21
CA ILE A 27 -1.25 10.43 -8.41
C ILE A 27 -2.04 9.21 -7.94
N LEU A 28 -1.46 8.02 -8.06
CA LEU A 28 -2.09 6.78 -7.62
C LEU A 28 -2.48 6.87 -6.14
N PHE A 29 -3.76 6.68 -5.84
CA PHE A 29 -4.20 6.48 -4.47
C PHE A 29 -3.78 5.08 -3.99
N SER A 30 -2.69 5.04 -3.22
CA SER A 30 -2.16 3.84 -2.59
C SER A 30 -1.39 4.22 -1.32
N ASP A 31 -0.77 3.25 -0.66
CA ASP A 31 0.07 3.44 0.53
C ASP A 31 1.50 2.96 0.26
N ILE A 32 2.49 3.71 0.73
CA ILE A 32 3.92 3.34 0.61
C ILE A 32 4.24 2.05 1.39
N LEU A 33 3.45 1.74 2.42
CA LEU A 33 3.62 0.58 3.28
C LEU A 33 3.09 -0.73 2.66
N THR A 34 2.60 -0.67 1.41
CA THR A 34 2.18 -1.88 0.66
C THR A 34 3.31 -2.87 0.45
N ILE A 35 4.55 -2.40 0.23
CA ILE A 35 5.72 -3.27 0.06
C ILE A 35 6.01 -4.06 1.35
N PRO A 36 6.24 -3.43 2.52
CA PRO A 36 6.48 -4.16 3.76
C PRO A 36 5.28 -5.00 4.22
N ASP A 37 4.04 -4.61 3.90
CA ASP A 37 2.86 -5.48 4.11
C ASP A 37 2.97 -6.76 3.27
N ALA A 38 3.31 -6.64 1.98
CA ALA A 38 3.51 -7.78 1.08
C ALA A 38 4.74 -8.63 1.42
N MET A 39 5.73 -8.06 2.11
CA MET A 39 6.86 -8.79 2.69
C MET A 39 6.50 -9.56 3.98
N GLY A 40 5.26 -9.43 4.47
CA GLY A 40 4.76 -10.21 5.61
C GLY A 40 5.08 -9.60 6.98
N LEU A 41 5.40 -8.30 7.07
CA LEU A 41 5.68 -7.65 8.36
C LEU A 41 4.42 -7.37 9.21
N GLY A 42 3.24 -7.63 8.66
CA GLY A 42 1.96 -7.53 9.37
C GLY A 42 1.56 -6.10 9.67
N LEU A 43 1.21 -5.34 8.62
CA LEU A 43 0.75 -3.96 8.74
C LEU A 43 -0.64 -3.89 9.40
N TYR A 44 -0.76 -3.07 10.44
CA TYR A 44 -2.03 -2.77 11.09
C TYR A 44 -2.14 -1.28 11.40
N PHE A 45 -3.37 -0.82 11.66
CA PHE A 45 -3.67 0.57 11.94
C PHE A 45 -4.25 0.68 13.35
N GLU A 46 -3.59 1.47 14.19
CA GLU A 46 -4.03 1.77 15.54
C GLU A 46 -4.70 3.14 15.54
N THR A 47 -5.94 3.20 16.05
CA THR A 47 -6.78 4.41 15.97
C THR A 47 -6.11 5.57 16.68
N GLY A 48 -5.80 6.63 15.93
CA GLY A 48 -5.15 7.85 16.46
C GLY A 48 -3.63 7.78 16.49
N GLU A 49 -3.01 6.64 16.22
CA GLU A 49 -1.55 6.48 16.28
C GLU A 49 -0.89 6.19 14.92
N GLY A 50 -1.69 5.86 13.90
CA GLY A 50 -1.20 5.59 12.55
C GLY A 50 -0.82 4.12 12.32
N PRO A 51 -0.09 3.83 11.24
CA PRO A 51 0.28 2.47 10.86
C PRO A 51 1.42 1.91 11.72
N ARG A 52 1.33 0.63 12.07
CA ARG A 52 2.34 -0.13 12.81
C ARG A 52 2.55 -1.51 12.20
N PHE A 53 3.67 -2.14 12.53
CA PHE A 53 4.00 -3.51 12.11
C PHE A 53 4.10 -4.44 13.31
N THR A 54 3.56 -5.65 13.17
CA THR A 54 3.70 -6.69 14.21
C THR A 54 5.13 -7.21 14.28
N SER A 55 5.83 -7.25 13.16
CA SER A 55 7.23 -7.70 13.05
C SER A 55 8.14 -6.56 12.63
N THR A 56 9.27 -6.38 13.33
CA THR A 56 10.26 -5.35 13.03
C THR A 56 11.62 -5.98 12.76
N ILE A 57 12.36 -5.39 11.82
CA ILE A 57 13.70 -5.84 11.43
C ILE A 57 14.72 -5.21 12.37
N LYS A 58 15.44 -6.03 13.14
CA LYS A 58 16.42 -5.56 14.13
C LYS A 58 17.82 -6.15 13.94
N SER A 59 17.94 -7.15 13.07
CA SER A 59 19.19 -7.85 12.80
C SER A 59 19.33 -8.23 11.34
N LYS A 60 20.56 -8.55 10.93
CA LYS A 60 20.84 -9.09 9.59
C LYS A 60 20.04 -10.36 9.31
N ALA A 61 19.92 -11.24 10.32
CA ALA A 61 19.16 -12.48 10.19
C ALA A 61 17.66 -12.24 9.92
N ASP A 62 17.11 -11.11 10.35
CA ASP A 62 15.73 -10.73 10.03
C ASP A 62 15.60 -10.28 8.57
N VAL A 63 16.60 -9.54 8.06
CA VAL A 63 16.68 -9.13 6.65
C VAL A 63 16.75 -10.36 5.75
N ASP A 64 17.58 -11.34 6.10
CA ASP A 64 17.78 -12.55 5.29
C ASP A 64 16.51 -13.42 5.18
N LYS A 65 15.53 -13.22 6.08
CA LYS A 65 14.23 -13.92 6.06
C LYS A 65 13.14 -13.21 5.26
N LEU A 66 13.39 -11.97 4.80
CA LEU A 66 12.38 -11.20 4.08
C LEU A 66 12.11 -11.81 2.69
N PRO A 67 10.87 -12.18 2.37
CA PRO A 67 10.52 -12.58 1.02
C PRO A 67 10.53 -11.37 0.09
N VAL A 68 10.97 -11.56 -1.16
CA VAL A 68 10.74 -10.57 -2.22
C VAL A 68 9.28 -10.68 -2.66
N PRO A 69 8.45 -9.63 -2.53
CA PRO A 69 7.06 -9.69 -2.94
C PRO A 69 6.92 -10.03 -4.42
N ILE A 70 6.07 -10.99 -4.74
CA ILE A 70 5.75 -11.33 -6.13
C ILE A 70 4.75 -10.31 -6.66
N LEU A 71 5.17 -9.51 -7.64
CA LEU A 71 4.25 -8.69 -8.43
C LEU A 71 3.53 -9.61 -9.42
N SER A 72 2.32 -10.06 -9.07
CA SER A 72 1.52 -10.84 -10.01
C SER A 72 0.91 -9.90 -11.06
N ARG A 73 1.01 -10.27 -12.34
CA ARG A 73 0.40 -9.54 -13.47
C ARG A 73 -1.12 -9.70 -13.56
N SER A 74 -1.76 -10.27 -12.54
CA SER A 74 -3.16 -10.71 -12.61
C SER A 74 -4.19 -9.58 -12.70
N TRP A 75 -3.77 -8.31 -12.66
CA TRP A 75 -4.63 -7.13 -12.72
C TRP A 75 -4.77 -6.53 -14.13
N ALA A 76 -4.11 -7.14 -15.13
CA ALA A 76 -4.22 -6.75 -16.54
C ALA A 76 -5.24 -7.63 -17.28
N MET A 77 -6.52 -7.56 -16.89
CA MET A 77 -7.66 -7.97 -17.71
C MET A 77 -8.84 -7.08 -17.40
#